data_AF-A0A9X9L9H6-F1
#
_entry.id   AF-A0A9X9L9H6-F1
#
_cell.length_a   1.000
_cell.length_b   1.000
_cell.length_c   1.000
_cell.angle_alpha   90.00
_cell.angle_beta   90.00
_cell.angle_gamma   90.00
#
_symmetry.space_group_name_H-M   'P 1'
#
loop_
_entity.id
_entity.type
_entity.pdbx_description
1 polymer ?
#
loop_
_entity_poly.entity_id
_entity_poly.type
_entity_poly.pdbx_seq_one_letter_code
_entity_poly.pdbx_strand_id
1 'polypeptide(L)'
;MTSGGRKIDSSGSIFAFVAGIRDAIKAHQGLVDISILHGDISAGNIILKDPTTNDDSHGMLIDFGYSVKMKGNIAVDGELFLTGAMKFMAIERLKYAAYSKPLIRRTYRHDLESFFYVFLAGCIEYECVTEGKPPNLDNWCDGGIKACYSAKLTDLLDLEMLLDKFTPSFVELKELVKSLAKILFKNGKFFATPEDRGSMYRRMIMAFDETIEDITGKIYL
;
A
#
# COMPACT_ATOMS: atom_id res chain seq x y z
N MET A 1 11.34 5.88 -29.06
CA MET A 1 10.05 6.03 -28.35
C MET A 1 10.36 5.89 -26.88
N THR A 2 10.28 6.95 -26.10
CA THR A 2 10.37 6.86 -24.63
C THR A 2 9.10 6.17 -24.14
N SER A 3 9.19 4.94 -23.62
CA SER A 3 8.07 4.34 -22.89
C SER A 3 7.85 5.19 -21.65
N GLY A 4 6.79 6.00 -21.67
CA GLY A 4 6.38 6.79 -20.52
C GLY A 4 5.73 5.87 -19.50
N GLY A 5 6.10 6.01 -18.22
CA GLY A 5 5.38 5.34 -17.14
C GLY A 5 3.93 5.80 -17.05
N ARG A 6 3.06 4.93 -16.55
CA ARG A 6 1.63 5.18 -16.33
C ARG A 6 1.31 5.19 -14.85
N LYS A 7 0.28 5.92 -14.44
CA LYS A 7 -0.18 5.89 -13.05
C LYS A 7 -0.83 4.55 -12.73
N ILE A 8 -0.72 4.11 -11.49
CA ILE A 8 -1.29 2.84 -11.06
C ILE A 8 -2.83 2.78 -11.16
N ASP A 9 -3.50 3.93 -11.00
CA ASP A 9 -4.96 4.07 -11.14
C ASP A 9 -5.46 3.99 -12.59
N SER A 10 -4.54 3.99 -13.55
CA SER A 10 -4.81 3.86 -14.99
C SER A 10 -4.41 2.50 -15.55
N SER A 11 -4.12 1.52 -14.68
CA SER A 11 -3.74 0.18 -15.11
C SER A 11 -4.91 -0.52 -15.81
N GLY A 12 -4.72 -0.89 -17.07
CA GLY A 12 -5.64 -1.80 -17.78
C GLY A 12 -5.35 -3.28 -17.55
N SER A 13 -4.41 -3.63 -16.66
CA SER A 13 -3.98 -5.02 -16.43
C SER A 13 -3.80 -5.32 -14.94
N ILE A 14 -4.45 -6.40 -14.48
CA ILE A 14 -4.30 -6.94 -13.13
C ILE A 14 -2.83 -7.30 -12.87
N PHE A 15 -2.18 -7.97 -13.84
CA PHE A 15 -0.77 -8.30 -13.74
C PHE A 15 0.10 -7.05 -13.53
N ALA A 16 -0.07 -6.02 -14.36
CA ALA A 16 0.72 -4.79 -14.23
C ALA A 16 0.49 -4.08 -12.89
N PHE A 17 -0.75 -4.10 -12.38
CA PHE A 17 -1.10 -3.55 -11.06
C PHE A 17 -0.39 -4.29 -9.93
N VAL A 18 -0.49 -5.62 -9.89
CA VAL A 18 0.12 -6.47 -8.84
C VAL A 18 1.65 -6.41 -8.92
N ALA A 19 2.22 -6.58 -10.12
CA ALA A 19 3.66 -6.52 -10.36
C ALA A 19 4.24 -5.14 -10.04
N GLY A 20 3.53 -4.07 -10.39
CA GLY A 20 3.96 -2.70 -10.12
C GLY A 20 4.05 -2.37 -8.63
N ILE A 21 3.06 -2.79 -7.82
CA ILE A 21 3.10 -2.59 -6.36
C ILE A 21 4.22 -3.43 -5.75
N ARG A 22 4.37 -4.69 -6.18
CA ARG A 22 5.44 -5.59 -5.74
C ARG A 22 6.83 -4.96 -5.99
N ASP A 23 7.04 -4.35 -7.14
CA ASP A 23 8.30 -3.65 -7.47
C ASP A 23 8.48 -2.34 -6.69
N ALA A 24 7.40 -1.60 -6.42
CA ALA A 24 7.47 -0.42 -5.56
C ALA A 24 7.82 -0.79 -4.10
N ILE A 25 7.34 -1.94 -3.59
CA ILE A 25 7.74 -2.48 -2.28
C ILE A 25 9.23 -2.86 -2.28
N LYS A 26 9.73 -3.50 -3.34
CA LYS A 26 11.17 -3.80 -3.50
C LYS A 26 12.01 -2.53 -3.53
N ALA A 27 11.56 -1.50 -4.24
CA ALA A 27 12.24 -0.20 -4.27
C ALA A 27 12.26 0.45 -2.88
N HIS A 28 11.14 0.42 -2.16
CA HIS A 28 11.05 0.89 -0.78
C HIS A 28 11.97 0.12 0.17
N GLN A 29 12.08 -1.21 0.02
CA GLN A 29 13.04 -2.01 0.77
C GLN A 29 14.48 -1.51 0.57
N GLY A 30 14.86 -1.23 -0.69
CA GLY A 30 16.17 -0.65 -1.01
C GLY A 30 16.44 0.69 -0.33
N LEU A 31 15.43 1.57 -0.23
CA LEU A 31 15.54 2.83 0.52
C LEU A 31 15.78 2.58 2.01
N VAL A 32 15.05 1.63 2.59
CA VAL A 32 15.17 1.27 4.00
C VAL A 32 16.54 0.64 4.31
N ASP A 33 17.14 -0.07 3.36
CA ASP A 33 18.50 -0.60 3.51
C ASP A 33 19.57 0.48 3.55
N ILE A 34 19.33 1.64 2.93
CA ILE A 34 20.17 2.84 3.05
C ILE A 34 19.65 3.85 4.09
N SER A 35 18.82 3.40 5.03
CA SER A 35 18.30 4.22 6.13
C SER A 35 17.41 5.39 5.72
N ILE A 36 16.59 5.23 4.69
CA ILE A 36 15.60 6.21 4.24
C ILE A 36 14.19 5.62 4.34
N LEU A 37 13.26 6.39 4.93
CA LEU A 37 11.81 6.16 4.83
C LEU A 37 11.24 7.07 3.77
N HIS A 38 10.27 6.58 3.00
CA HIS A 38 9.61 7.38 1.98
C HIS A 38 8.60 8.35 2.61
N GLY A 39 7.76 7.83 3.51
CA GLY A 39 6.88 8.65 4.35
C GLY A 39 5.62 9.22 3.67
N ASP A 40 5.41 8.96 2.38
CA ASP A 40 4.21 9.34 1.62
C ASP A 40 3.93 8.33 0.49
N ILE A 41 3.81 7.07 0.87
CA ILE A 41 3.37 6.04 -0.07
C ILE A 41 1.90 6.31 -0.43
N SER A 42 1.64 6.58 -1.70
CA SER A 42 0.33 6.87 -2.24
C SER A 42 0.22 6.37 -3.68
N ALA A 43 -1.01 6.27 -4.20
CA ALA A 43 -1.25 5.84 -5.58
C ALA A 43 -0.51 6.72 -6.61
N GLY A 44 -0.47 8.04 -6.39
CA GLY A 44 0.21 8.98 -7.28
C GLY A 44 1.73 8.82 -7.31
N ASN A 45 2.30 8.17 -6.30
CA ASN A 45 3.75 7.99 -6.13
C ASN A 45 4.24 6.61 -6.63
N ILE A 46 3.34 5.78 -7.17
CA ILE A 46 3.68 4.51 -7.81
C ILE A 46 3.40 4.62 -9.30
N ILE A 47 4.46 4.47 -10.10
CA ILE A 47 4.41 4.53 -11.56
C ILE A 47 4.62 3.12 -12.12
N LEU A 48 3.66 2.66 -12.92
CA LEU A 48 3.79 1.46 -13.73
C LEU A 48 4.67 1.76 -14.94
N LYS A 49 5.56 0.84 -15.29
CA LYS A 49 6.40 0.95 -16.48
C LYS A 49 6.46 -0.38 -17.20
N ASP A 50 6.68 -0.29 -18.50
CA ASP A 50 6.93 -1.48 -19.30
C ASP A 50 8.38 -1.92 -19.10
N PRO A 51 8.65 -3.21 -18.84
CA PRO A 51 10.00 -3.71 -18.67
C PRO A 51 10.81 -3.51 -19.95
N THR A 52 12.12 -3.34 -19.78
CA THR A 52 13.10 -3.18 -20.86
C THR A 52 14.11 -4.33 -20.85
N THR A 53 14.97 -4.40 -21.87
CA THR A 53 16.05 -5.41 -21.92
C THR A 53 17.00 -5.37 -20.73
N ASN A 54 17.10 -4.23 -20.05
CA ASN A 54 18.05 -4.00 -18.95
C ASN A 54 17.35 -3.85 -17.59
N ASP A 55 16.02 -3.89 -17.56
CA ASP A 55 15.23 -3.62 -16.36
C ASP A 55 13.89 -4.34 -16.49
N ASP A 56 13.74 -5.45 -15.78
CA ASP A 56 12.55 -6.29 -15.76
C ASP A 56 11.47 -5.79 -14.79
N SER A 57 11.68 -4.65 -14.13
CA SER A 57 10.69 -4.11 -13.20
C SER A 57 9.51 -3.46 -13.91
N HIS A 58 8.33 -3.67 -13.34
CA HIS A 58 7.03 -3.21 -13.82
C HIS A 58 6.53 -1.99 -13.05
N GLY A 59 7.21 -1.63 -11.96
CA GLY A 59 6.85 -0.52 -11.09
C GLY A 59 8.06 0.31 -10.67
N MET A 60 7.80 1.57 -10.34
CA MET A 60 8.77 2.50 -9.79
C MET A 60 8.11 3.34 -8.69
N LEU A 61 8.86 3.57 -7.62
CA LEU A 61 8.46 4.47 -6.54
C LEU A 61 9.12 5.84 -6.77
N ILE A 62 8.32 6.90 -6.73
CA ILE A 62 8.74 8.29 -7.00
C ILE A 62 8.32 9.22 -5.86
N ASP A 63 8.73 10.49 -5.96
CA ASP A 63 8.41 11.57 -5.02
C ASP A 63 8.95 11.37 -3.60
N PHE A 64 10.16 11.86 -3.39
CA PHE A 64 10.87 11.80 -2.11
C PHE A 64 10.68 13.06 -1.25
N GLY A 65 9.68 13.90 -1.54
CA GLY A 65 9.48 15.18 -0.86
C GLY A 65 9.24 15.06 0.66
N TYR A 66 8.68 13.94 1.11
CA TYR A 66 8.45 13.64 2.53
C TYR A 66 9.43 12.63 3.13
N SER A 67 10.47 12.26 2.38
CA SER A 67 11.43 11.25 2.81
C SER A 67 12.27 11.72 3.99
N VAL A 68 12.56 10.82 4.91
CA VAL A 68 13.33 11.12 6.12
C VAL A 68 14.39 10.06 6.39
N LYS A 69 15.51 10.50 6.96
CA LYS A 69 16.52 9.57 7.48
C LYS A 69 15.95 8.81 8.67
N MET A 70 16.33 7.54 8.79
CA MET A 70 15.98 6.70 9.93
C MET A 70 17.21 6.14 10.64
N LYS A 71 17.06 5.87 11.94
CA LYS A 71 18.04 5.16 12.77
C LYS A 71 17.37 3.93 13.35
N GLY A 72 17.92 2.76 13.05
CA GLY A 72 17.23 1.49 13.29
C GLY A 72 15.97 1.42 12.43
N ASN A 73 14.79 1.41 13.06
CA ASN A 73 13.49 1.27 12.40
C ASN A 73 12.62 2.53 12.47
N ILE A 74 13.16 3.66 12.96
CA ILE A 74 12.39 4.87 13.27
C ILE A 74 13.06 6.11 12.65
N ALA A 75 12.25 7.05 12.15
CA ALA A 75 12.72 8.35 11.66
C ALA A 75 13.55 9.13 12.71
N VAL A 76 14.66 9.76 12.27
CA VAL A 76 15.59 10.52 13.12
C VAL A 76 15.06 11.92 13.42
N ASP A 77 14.73 12.68 12.38
CA ASP A 77 14.22 14.06 12.49
C ASP A 77 12.70 14.09 12.35
N GLY A 78 12.05 13.15 13.05
CA GLY A 78 10.64 12.85 12.87
C GLY A 78 9.78 14.09 12.99
N GLU A 79 9.39 14.66 11.85
CA GLU A 79 8.18 15.46 11.75
C GLU A 79 7.07 14.64 12.40
N LEU A 80 6.68 15.07 13.60
CA LEU A 80 5.49 14.58 14.25
C LEU A 80 4.28 14.95 13.39
N PHE A 81 4.38 15.92 12.48
CA PHE A 81 3.30 16.35 11.62
C PHE A 81 2.62 15.18 10.89
N LEU A 82 1.29 15.30 10.78
CA LEU A 82 0.47 14.39 10.02
C LEU A 82 0.66 14.67 8.52
N THR A 83 1.77 14.21 7.98
CA THR A 83 2.10 14.32 6.55
C THR A 83 1.76 13.05 5.79
N GLY A 84 1.46 13.24 4.50
CA GLY A 84 1.08 12.21 3.54
C GLY A 84 -0.42 12.05 3.35
N ALA A 85 -0.80 11.29 2.33
CA ALA A 85 -2.21 11.08 1.95
C ALA A 85 -3.00 10.30 3.03
N MET A 86 -4.02 10.94 3.63
CA MET A 86 -4.82 10.36 4.72
C MET A 86 -5.46 9.00 4.37
N LYS A 87 -5.92 8.86 3.13
CA LYS A 87 -6.49 7.62 2.58
C LYS A 87 -5.53 6.44 2.71
N PHE A 88 -4.24 6.66 2.47
CA PHE A 88 -3.20 5.63 2.52
C PHE A 88 -2.41 5.63 3.82
N MET A 89 -2.73 6.51 4.77
CA MET A 89 -1.97 6.59 6.01
C MET A 89 -2.21 5.39 6.93
N ALA A 90 -1.12 4.89 7.54
CA ALA A 90 -1.15 3.86 8.57
C ALA A 90 -2.15 4.18 9.70
N ILE A 91 -2.95 3.19 10.10
CA ILE A 91 -4.03 3.34 11.07
C ILE A 91 -3.53 3.78 12.45
N GLU A 92 -2.32 3.36 12.83
CA GLU A 92 -1.67 3.81 14.05
C GLU A 92 -1.42 5.32 14.04
N ARG A 93 -0.94 5.86 12.92
CA ARG A 93 -0.69 7.31 12.78
C ARG A 93 -2.00 8.08 12.87
N LEU A 94 -3.06 7.59 12.21
CA LEU A 94 -4.40 8.18 12.31
C LEU A 94 -4.96 8.13 13.74
N LYS A 95 -4.76 7.03 14.46
CA LYS A 95 -5.18 6.87 15.87
C LYS A 95 -4.54 7.94 16.76
N TYR A 96 -3.23 8.10 16.66
CA TYR A 96 -2.52 9.10 17.46
C TYR A 96 -2.95 10.51 17.09
N ALA A 97 -3.09 10.80 15.80
CA ALA A 97 -3.61 12.08 15.33
C ALA A 97 -5.02 12.40 15.87
N ALA A 98 -5.88 11.37 16.01
CA ALA A 98 -7.24 11.51 16.50
C ALA A 98 -7.35 11.67 18.03
N TYR A 99 -6.46 11.03 18.81
CA TYR A 99 -6.68 10.87 20.26
C TYR A 99 -5.47 11.19 21.16
N SER A 100 -4.26 11.26 20.63
CA SER A 100 -3.05 11.30 21.44
C SER A 100 -2.11 12.38 20.90
N LYS A 101 -2.15 13.57 21.51
CA LYS A 101 -1.08 14.56 21.29
C LYS A 101 0.10 14.18 22.20
N PRO A 102 1.35 14.06 21.70
CA PRO A 102 1.78 14.28 20.31
C PRO A 102 1.65 13.06 19.39
N LEU A 103 1.69 13.31 18.07
CA LEU A 103 1.75 12.32 16.99
C LEU A 103 2.91 11.32 17.16
N ILE A 104 2.90 10.20 16.42
CA ILE A 104 3.97 9.19 16.49
C ILE A 104 5.04 9.36 15.42
N ARG A 105 6.23 8.86 15.73
CA ARG A 105 7.33 8.76 14.77
C ARG A 105 7.01 7.72 13.70
N ARG A 106 7.35 8.05 12.46
CA ARG A 106 7.22 7.19 11.29
C ARG A 106 8.21 6.01 11.36
N THR A 107 7.77 4.86 10.90
CA THR A 107 8.58 3.63 10.76
C THR A 107 8.39 3.00 9.38
N TYR A 108 9.27 2.06 9.02
CA TYR A 108 9.14 1.32 7.75
C TYR A 108 7.81 0.55 7.65
N ARG A 109 7.26 0.09 8.79
CA ARG A 109 5.97 -0.59 8.83
C ARG A 109 4.84 0.33 8.38
N HIS A 110 4.89 1.62 8.72
CA HIS A 110 3.85 2.56 8.30
C HIS A 110 3.81 2.70 6.78
N ASP A 111 4.97 2.78 6.13
CA ASP A 111 5.05 2.80 4.66
C ASP A 111 4.56 1.47 4.05
N LEU A 112 4.90 0.31 4.64
CA LEU A 112 4.38 -1.00 4.21
C LEU A 112 2.86 -1.12 4.35
N GLU A 113 2.30 -0.57 5.42
CA GLU A 113 0.85 -0.51 5.61
C GLU A 113 0.18 0.40 4.58
N SER A 114 0.85 1.49 4.19
CA SER A 114 0.39 2.36 3.11
C SER A 114 0.33 1.66 1.75
N PHE A 115 1.32 0.81 1.40
CA PHE A 115 1.24 -0.02 0.19
C PHE A 115 0.01 -0.94 0.20
N PHE A 116 -0.34 -1.53 1.35
CA PHE A 116 -1.54 -2.33 1.49
C PHE A 116 -2.83 -1.52 1.23
N TYR A 117 -2.90 -0.28 1.70
CA TYR A 117 -4.04 0.60 1.40
C TYR A 117 -4.10 1.05 -0.06
N VAL A 118 -2.95 1.27 -0.72
CA VAL A 118 -2.93 1.53 -2.17
C VAL A 118 -3.45 0.32 -2.94
N PHE A 119 -3.02 -0.89 -2.56
CA PHE A 119 -3.49 -2.13 -3.16
C PHE A 119 -5.00 -2.32 -2.99
N LEU A 120 -5.53 -2.13 -1.77
CA LEU A 120 -6.95 -2.21 -1.48
C LEU A 120 -7.77 -1.18 -2.28
N ALA A 121 -7.33 0.08 -2.29
CA ALA A 121 -7.99 1.12 -3.06
C ALA A 121 -8.04 0.76 -4.54
N GLY A 122 -6.95 0.20 -5.10
CA GLY A 122 -6.94 -0.19 -6.50
C GLY A 122 -7.92 -1.30 -6.84
N CYS A 123 -8.07 -2.30 -5.96
CA CYS A 123 -9.04 -3.38 -6.15
C CYS A 123 -10.51 -2.92 -6.08
N ILE A 124 -10.78 -1.79 -5.44
CA ILE A 124 -12.13 -1.26 -5.20
C ILE A 124 -12.46 -0.10 -6.14
N GLU A 125 -11.49 0.72 -6.53
CA GLU A 125 -11.76 2.03 -7.15
C GLU A 125 -11.20 2.21 -8.57
N TYR A 126 -10.20 1.42 -8.99
CA TYR A 126 -9.49 1.71 -10.25
C TYR A 126 -10.15 1.08 -11.48
N GLU A 127 -10.97 0.06 -11.30
CA GLU A 127 -11.82 -0.44 -12.38
C GLU A 127 -12.96 0.55 -12.65
N CYS A 128 -13.11 0.98 -13.90
CA CYS A 128 -14.27 1.76 -14.31
C CYS A 128 -15.49 0.83 -14.40
N VAL A 129 -16.38 0.93 -13.42
CA VAL A 129 -17.65 0.19 -13.42
C VAL A 129 -18.72 1.04 -14.10
N THR A 130 -19.35 0.51 -15.15
CA THR A 130 -20.33 1.23 -15.99
C THR A 130 -21.74 1.24 -15.43
N GLU A 131 -22.04 0.40 -14.44
CA GLU A 131 -23.37 0.25 -13.84
C GLU A 131 -23.33 0.43 -12.32
N GLY A 132 -24.29 1.18 -11.77
CA GLY A 132 -24.40 1.44 -10.34
C GLY A 132 -23.47 2.56 -9.83
N LYS A 133 -23.49 2.78 -8.52
CA LYS A 133 -22.52 3.67 -7.86
C LYS A 133 -21.23 2.86 -7.63
N PRO A 134 -20.09 3.26 -8.21
CA PRO A 134 -18.84 2.55 -8.00
C PRO A 134 -18.49 2.56 -6.50
N PRO A 135 -18.02 1.42 -5.95
CA PRO A 135 -17.60 1.38 -4.57
C PRO A 135 -16.39 2.30 -4.38
N ASN A 136 -16.26 2.88 -3.18
CA ASN A 136 -15.14 3.72 -2.83
C ASN A 136 -14.82 3.67 -1.34
N LEU A 137 -13.68 4.24 -1.00
CA LEU A 137 -13.09 4.41 0.32
C LEU A 137 -12.91 5.91 0.63
N ASP A 138 -13.76 6.77 0.08
CA ASP A 138 -13.64 8.22 0.27
C ASP A 138 -13.75 8.60 1.75
N ASN A 139 -14.56 7.86 2.52
CA ASN A 139 -14.68 8.01 3.98
C ASN A 139 -13.35 7.79 4.76
N TRP A 140 -12.30 7.26 4.13
CA TRP A 140 -10.96 7.16 4.73
C TRP A 140 -10.17 8.48 4.66
N CYS A 141 -10.64 9.46 3.90
CA CYS A 141 -10.04 10.80 3.79
C CYS A 141 -11.06 11.96 3.85
N ASP A 142 -12.35 11.66 3.73
CA ASP A 142 -13.41 12.65 3.75
C ASP A 142 -13.91 12.89 5.18
N GLY A 143 -13.61 14.08 5.69
CA GLY A 143 -14.01 14.54 7.02
C GLY A 143 -12.83 14.79 7.95
N GLY A 144 -13.12 14.80 9.27
CA GLY A 144 -12.09 15.01 10.29
C GLY A 144 -11.28 13.73 10.55
N ILE A 145 -10.01 13.89 10.99
CA ILE A 145 -9.06 12.79 11.29
C ILE A 145 -9.71 11.65 12.10
N LYS A 146 -10.53 11.99 13.10
CA LYS A 146 -11.23 11.01 13.93
C LYS A 146 -12.25 10.18 13.14
N ALA A 147 -13.00 10.79 12.22
CA ALA A 147 -13.95 10.10 11.36
C ALA A 147 -13.20 9.16 10.39
N CYS A 148 -12.14 9.65 9.75
CA CYS A 148 -11.29 8.87 8.86
C CYS A 148 -10.67 7.66 9.56
N TYR A 149 -10.16 7.83 10.78
CA TYR A 149 -9.67 6.73 11.61
C TYR A 149 -10.76 5.69 11.89
N SER A 150 -11.93 6.12 12.35
CA SER A 150 -13.02 5.21 12.72
C SER A 150 -13.58 4.44 11.52
N ALA A 151 -13.69 5.09 10.35
CA ALA A 151 -14.10 4.45 9.11
C ALA A 151 -13.11 3.34 8.73
N LYS A 152 -11.82 3.68 8.63
CA LYS A 152 -10.76 2.72 8.29
C LYS A 152 -10.65 1.58 9.30
N LEU A 153 -10.77 1.86 10.60
CA LEU A 153 -10.75 0.81 11.62
C LEU A 153 -11.92 -0.16 11.46
N THR A 154 -13.12 0.36 11.22
CA THR A 154 -14.32 -0.48 11.02
C THR A 154 -14.14 -1.41 9.81
N ASP A 155 -13.69 -0.86 8.68
CA ASP A 155 -13.45 -1.66 7.47
C ASP A 155 -12.35 -2.72 7.66
N LEU A 156 -11.32 -2.45 8.48
CA LEU A 156 -10.27 -3.45 8.78
C LEU A 156 -10.69 -4.52 9.79
N LEU A 157 -11.62 -4.20 10.69
CA LEU A 157 -12.19 -5.17 11.62
C LEU A 157 -13.18 -6.12 10.92
N ASP A 158 -13.83 -5.63 9.84
CA ASP A 158 -14.72 -6.42 8.99
C ASP A 158 -14.15 -6.53 7.57
N LEU A 159 -13.02 -7.24 7.48
CA LEU A 159 -12.30 -7.40 6.23
C LEU A 159 -13.16 -8.06 5.14
N GLU A 160 -14.06 -8.97 5.48
CA GLU A 160 -14.93 -9.64 4.50
C GLU A 160 -15.90 -8.65 3.84
N MET A 161 -16.54 -7.76 4.62
CA MET A 161 -17.38 -6.69 4.06
C MET A 161 -16.59 -5.72 3.17
N LEU A 162 -15.30 -5.51 3.46
CA LEU A 162 -14.42 -4.73 2.61
C LEU A 162 -14.10 -5.45 1.30
N LEU A 163 -13.84 -6.76 1.36
CA LEU A 163 -13.59 -7.60 0.17
C LEU A 163 -14.81 -7.70 -0.74
N ASP A 164 -16.03 -7.59 -0.21
CA ASP A 164 -17.26 -7.59 -1.03
C ASP A 164 -17.42 -6.34 -1.90
N LYS A 165 -16.64 -5.29 -1.62
CA LYS A 165 -16.59 -4.08 -2.46
C LYS A 165 -15.65 -4.23 -3.68
N PHE A 166 -15.01 -5.38 -3.85
CA PHE A 166 -14.06 -5.60 -4.95
C PHE A 166 -14.78 -5.51 -6.30
N THR A 167 -14.13 -4.82 -7.23
CA THR A 167 -14.61 -4.71 -8.59
C THR A 167 -14.40 -6.04 -9.35
N PRO A 168 -15.23 -6.35 -10.37
CA PRO A 168 -15.25 -7.67 -11.01
C PRO A 168 -13.88 -8.20 -11.45
N SER A 169 -13.02 -7.35 -12.02
CA SER A 169 -11.68 -7.76 -12.47
C SER A 169 -10.74 -8.12 -11.32
N PHE A 170 -11.01 -7.65 -10.11
CA PHE A 170 -10.08 -7.78 -8.97
C PHE A 170 -10.48 -8.86 -7.97
N VAL A 171 -11.60 -9.57 -8.17
CA VAL A 171 -12.13 -10.58 -7.23
C VAL A 171 -11.10 -11.66 -6.88
N GLU A 172 -10.25 -12.06 -7.82
CA GLU A 172 -9.22 -13.07 -7.57
C GLU A 172 -8.12 -12.61 -6.59
N LEU A 173 -7.98 -11.29 -6.37
CA LEU A 173 -6.97 -10.73 -5.48
C LEU A 173 -7.37 -10.71 -4.00
N LYS A 174 -8.58 -11.20 -3.65
CA LYS A 174 -9.07 -11.26 -2.26
C LYS A 174 -8.11 -12.03 -1.33
N GLU A 175 -7.54 -13.14 -1.80
CA GLU A 175 -6.61 -13.95 -1.01
C GLU A 175 -5.25 -13.25 -0.77
N LEU A 176 -4.80 -12.43 -1.73
CA LEU A 176 -3.63 -11.58 -1.53
C LEU A 176 -3.89 -10.55 -0.42
N VAL A 177 -5.06 -9.90 -0.41
CA VAL A 177 -5.43 -8.98 0.70
C VAL A 177 -5.40 -9.69 2.05
N LYS A 178 -6.02 -10.87 2.17
CA LYS A 178 -6.04 -11.64 3.42
C LYS A 178 -4.63 -11.98 3.88
N SER A 179 -3.76 -12.37 2.96
CA SER A 179 -2.35 -12.67 3.23
C SER A 179 -1.59 -11.45 3.73
N LEU A 180 -1.72 -10.30 3.06
CA LEU A 180 -1.11 -9.04 3.48
C LEU A 180 -1.64 -8.56 4.84
N ALA A 181 -2.95 -8.66 5.07
CA ALA A 181 -3.57 -8.31 6.35
C ALA A 181 -3.02 -9.18 7.49
N LYS A 182 -2.87 -10.49 7.28
CA LYS A 182 -2.25 -11.41 8.25
C LYS A 182 -0.79 -11.05 8.53
N ILE A 183 -0.05 -10.61 7.51
CA ILE A 183 1.35 -10.19 7.64
C ILE A 183 1.47 -8.90 8.47
N LEU A 184 0.62 -7.91 8.20
CA LEU A 184 0.67 -6.55 8.76
C LEU A 184 0.03 -6.42 10.15
N PHE A 185 -1.02 -7.19 10.42
CA PHE A 185 -1.90 -6.96 11.58
C PHE A 185 -1.94 -8.09 12.61
N LYS A 186 -1.21 -9.21 12.41
CA LYS A 186 -1.03 -10.36 13.36
C LYS A 186 -2.04 -10.40 14.52
N ASN A 187 -3.22 -10.97 14.30
CA ASN A 187 -4.27 -11.15 15.32
C ASN A 187 -4.69 -9.87 16.06
N GLY A 188 -4.77 -8.73 15.36
CA GLY A 188 -5.24 -7.46 15.91
C GLY A 188 -4.16 -6.60 16.60
N LYS A 189 -2.88 -6.95 16.46
CA LYS A 189 -1.76 -6.09 16.91
C LYS A 189 -1.41 -5.08 15.82
N PHE A 190 -2.31 -4.12 15.61
CA PHE A 190 -2.25 -3.09 14.54
C PHE A 190 -1.15 -2.02 14.70
N PHE A 191 -0.30 -2.10 15.73
CA PHE A 191 0.44 -0.91 16.19
C PHE A 191 1.96 -1.14 16.39
N ALA A 192 2.41 -2.36 16.68
CA ALA A 192 3.85 -2.56 16.91
C ALA A 192 4.65 -2.66 15.60
N THR A 193 5.72 -1.88 15.47
CA THR A 193 6.73 -2.06 14.42
C THR A 193 7.70 -3.18 14.84
N PRO A 194 7.79 -4.29 14.11
CA PRO A 194 8.76 -5.35 14.41
C PRO A 194 10.21 -4.87 14.33
N GLU A 195 11.12 -5.54 15.04
CA GLU A 195 12.56 -5.30 14.87
C GLU A 195 13.06 -5.90 13.55
N ASP A 196 12.64 -7.13 13.25
CA ASP A 196 12.96 -7.83 11.99
C ASP A 196 12.13 -7.30 10.83
N ARG A 197 12.63 -6.23 10.22
CA ARG A 197 12.07 -5.65 8.99
C ARG A 197 12.19 -6.60 7.79
N GLY A 198 13.29 -7.35 7.68
CA GLY A 198 13.57 -8.21 6.54
C GLY A 198 12.53 -9.31 6.35
N SER A 199 12.07 -9.94 7.43
CA SER A 199 10.98 -10.91 7.38
C SER A 199 9.63 -10.33 6.97
N MET A 200 9.39 -9.03 7.22
CA MET A 200 8.16 -8.36 6.82
C MET A 200 8.14 -8.10 5.31
N TYR A 201 9.20 -7.49 4.77
CA TYR A 201 9.36 -7.32 3.32
C TYR A 201 9.30 -8.64 2.58
N ARG A 202 10.09 -9.64 3.01
CA ARG A 202 10.13 -10.95 2.37
C ARG A 202 8.75 -11.58 2.26
N ARG A 203 7.97 -11.59 3.35
CA ARG A 203 6.62 -12.19 3.34
C ARG A 203 5.64 -11.41 2.47
N MET A 204 5.69 -10.08 2.44
CA MET A 204 4.84 -9.30 1.55
C MET A 204 5.20 -9.55 0.09
N ILE A 205 6.49 -9.45 -0.27
CA ILE A 205 6.99 -9.69 -1.63
C ILE A 205 6.63 -11.10 -2.09
N MET A 206 6.84 -12.13 -1.26
CA MET A 206 6.44 -13.50 -1.59
C MET A 206 4.95 -13.64 -1.86
N ALA A 207 4.07 -13.02 -1.08
CA ALA A 207 2.63 -13.09 -1.33
C ALA A 207 2.25 -12.48 -2.69
N PHE A 208 2.91 -11.38 -3.08
CA PHE A 208 2.73 -10.80 -4.41
C PHE A 208 3.31 -11.71 -5.51
N ASP A 209 4.50 -12.28 -5.31
CA ASP A 209 5.14 -13.16 -6.30
C ASP A 209 4.31 -14.43 -6.55
N GLU A 210 3.79 -15.07 -5.49
CA GLU A 210 2.85 -16.21 -5.61
C GLU A 210 1.59 -15.83 -6.40
N THR A 211 1.01 -14.66 -6.12
CA THR A 211 -0.17 -14.17 -6.87
C THR A 211 0.15 -13.92 -8.35
N ILE A 212 1.37 -13.44 -8.65
CA ILE A 212 1.83 -13.22 -10.03
C ILE A 212 2.05 -14.54 -10.76
N GLU A 213 2.59 -15.56 -10.09
CA GLU A 213 2.71 -16.91 -10.64
C GLU A 213 1.33 -17.48 -10.98
N ASP A 214 0.33 -17.31 -10.10
CA ASP A 214 -1.05 -17.73 -10.36
C ASP A 214 -1.68 -17.00 -11.56
N ILE A 215 -1.51 -15.67 -11.64
CA ILE A 215 -2.03 -14.87 -12.77
C ILE A 215 -1.37 -15.31 -14.08
N THR A 216 -0.06 -15.51 -14.08
CA THR A 216 0.69 -15.88 -15.29
C THR A 216 0.44 -17.33 -15.71
N GLY A 217 0.30 -18.26 -14.76
CA GLY A 217 -0.05 -19.65 -15.03
C GLY A 217 -1.42 -19.80 -15.72
N LYS A 218 -2.37 -18.92 -15.41
CA LYS A 218 -3.69 -18.87 -16.09
C LYS A 218 -3.64 -18.31 -17.51
N ILE A 219 -2.61 -17.54 -17.88
CA ILE A 219 -2.47 -16.97 -19.24
C ILE A 219 -2.03 -18.04 -20.26
N TYR A 220 -1.40 -19.11 -19.80
CA TYR A 220 -0.87 -20.19 -20.64
C TYR A 220 -1.73 -21.47 -20.69
N LEU A 221 -2.95 -21.42 -20.14
CA LEU A 221 -3.96 -22.48 -20.19
C LEU A 221 -5.15 -22.05 -21.04
#